data_AF-A0A1D3JBL4-F1
#
_entry.id   AF-A0A1D3JBL4-F1
#
_cell.length_a   1.000
_cell.length_b   1.000
_cell.length_c   1.000
_cell.angle_alpha   90.00
_cell.angle_beta   90.00
_cell.angle_gamma   90.00
#
_symmetry.space_group_name_H-M   'P 1'
#
loop_
_entity.id
_entity.type
_entity.pdbx_description
1 polymer ?
#
loop_
_entity_poly.entity_id
_entity_poly.type
_entity_poly.pdbx_seq_one_letter_code
_entity_poly.pdbx_strand_id
1 'polypeptide(L)'
;MASEGQNELHNYSIIFGIHGANFDNATKDTTDISKDACASISLQHFKNTSFIAPCTKIAKYLKHIKESCHESKVDGNCKYMNYILNEKVQRIKDSFVNGDEFYRNLKITYKKVFPDINICYDKIQYINKDLIEKLKKLHELYHNLNTFITHDDSSTNTYCNYVNISAEKYMNYEEHCKIPSNKELCNEIKNFRTYYYGYLARFNRCPQAKLDLPDFLTPNKEIRNSGYGSYSLENGEVDEGVSIEFNQLRTNILISFSIIIIIPFIYFILHKYTPFGTWLCLRIQNIKKMWNNLYSEEFQNPRNSKFHKLSKKSNILNINYQLLRSS
;
A
#
# COMPACT_ATOMS: atom_id res chain seq x y z
N MET A 1 -10.43 -26.95 24.44
CA MET A 1 -9.36 -26.43 23.57
C MET A 1 -10.03 -25.86 22.34
N ALA A 2 -10.32 -24.55 22.33
CA ALA A 2 -10.88 -23.85 21.18
C ALA A 2 -9.71 -23.38 20.31
N SER A 3 -9.79 -23.67 19.01
CA SER A 3 -8.71 -23.53 18.03
C SER A 3 -8.30 -22.09 17.79
N GLU A 4 -6.99 -21.90 17.69
CA GLU A 4 -6.20 -20.72 17.34
C GLU A 4 -6.45 -20.17 15.91
N GLY A 5 -7.66 -20.35 15.34
CA GLY A 5 -8.03 -19.93 13.99
C GLY A 5 -8.97 -18.71 13.92
N GLN A 6 -9.45 -18.20 15.05
CA GLN A 6 -10.41 -17.09 15.11
C GLN A 6 -9.72 -15.72 15.03
N ASN A 7 -9.15 -15.35 13.88
CA ASN A 7 -9.06 -13.94 13.40
C ASN A 7 -8.28 -13.72 12.07
N GLU A 8 -7.89 -14.75 11.31
CA GLU A 8 -6.96 -14.54 10.18
C GLU A 8 -7.54 -13.75 8.99
N LEU A 9 -8.87 -13.77 8.82
CA LEU A 9 -9.57 -13.03 7.77
C LEU A 9 -9.75 -11.54 8.13
N HIS A 10 -9.72 -11.22 9.42
CA HIS A 10 -9.96 -9.88 9.92
C HIS A 10 -8.89 -8.90 9.42
N ASN A 11 -9.32 -7.71 8.99
CA ASN A 11 -8.52 -6.61 8.41
C ASN A 11 -8.17 -6.70 6.92
N TYR A 12 -8.47 -7.80 6.22
CA TYR A 12 -8.21 -7.87 4.78
C TYR A 12 -9.10 -6.92 3.96
N SER A 13 -10.27 -6.56 4.46
CA SER A 13 -11.12 -5.51 3.86
C SER A 13 -10.41 -4.17 3.71
N ILE A 14 -9.73 -3.71 4.77
CA ILE A 14 -8.96 -2.45 4.76
C ILE A 14 -7.79 -2.58 3.79
N ILE A 15 -7.12 -3.75 3.82
CA ILE A 15 -5.96 -4.04 2.96
C ILE A 15 -6.36 -3.95 1.48
N PHE A 16 -7.45 -4.59 1.08
CA PHE A 16 -7.90 -4.61 -0.30
C PHE A 16 -8.44 -3.27 -0.78
N GLY A 17 -9.22 -2.56 0.05
CA GLY A 17 -9.73 -1.23 -0.30
C GLY A 17 -8.60 -0.24 -0.57
N ILE A 18 -7.58 -0.18 0.28
CA ILE A 18 -6.55 0.85 0.21
C ILE A 18 -5.37 0.46 -0.68
N HIS A 19 -4.89 -0.78 -0.60
CA HIS A 19 -3.59 -1.15 -1.16
C HIS A 19 -3.69 -1.81 -2.54
N GLY A 20 -4.87 -2.27 -2.95
CA GLY A 20 -5.08 -2.86 -4.26
C GLY A 20 -4.82 -1.89 -5.41
N ALA A 21 -5.40 -0.69 -5.34
CA ALA A 21 -5.16 0.36 -6.33
C ALA A 21 -3.67 0.77 -6.40
N ASN A 22 -2.96 0.79 -5.27
CA ASN A 22 -1.53 1.10 -5.24
C ASN A 22 -0.73 0.04 -6.01
N PHE A 23 -1.05 -1.24 -5.85
CA PHE A 23 -0.40 -2.33 -6.58
C PHE A 23 -0.65 -2.22 -8.09
N ASP A 24 -1.90 -2.03 -8.50
CA ASP A 24 -2.26 -1.95 -9.92
C ASP A 24 -1.58 -0.74 -10.59
N ASN A 25 -1.56 0.42 -9.93
CA ASN A 25 -0.87 1.61 -10.41
C ASN A 25 0.65 1.42 -10.51
N ALA A 26 1.27 0.84 -9.48
CA ALA A 26 2.72 0.64 -9.43
C ALA A 26 3.21 -0.41 -10.44
N THR A 27 2.33 -1.28 -10.93
CA THR A 27 2.67 -2.40 -11.83
C THR A 27 2.15 -2.22 -13.26
N LYS A 28 1.62 -1.03 -13.60
CA LYS A 28 1.07 -0.70 -14.92
C LYS A 28 2.11 -0.64 -16.03
N ASP A 29 3.33 -0.20 -15.72
CA ASP A 29 4.44 -0.08 -16.69
C ASP A 29 4.92 -1.47 -17.14
N THR A 30 5.22 -1.62 -18.44
CA THR A 30 5.67 -2.86 -19.08
C THR A 30 7.20 -2.99 -19.13
N THR A 31 7.98 -1.95 -18.84
CA THR A 31 9.46 -2.06 -18.81
C THR A 31 9.91 -3.06 -17.75
N ASP A 32 10.69 -4.07 -18.14
CA ASP A 32 10.95 -5.24 -17.30
C ASP A 32 12.44 -5.50 -17.08
N ILE A 33 13.05 -4.68 -16.21
CA ILE A 33 14.46 -4.80 -15.79
C ILE A 33 14.66 -6.05 -14.89
N SER A 34 13.57 -6.69 -14.45
CA SER A 34 13.60 -7.83 -13.52
C SER A 34 13.39 -9.19 -14.20
N LYS A 35 13.21 -9.23 -15.52
CA LYS A 35 12.76 -10.42 -16.25
C LYS A 35 13.72 -11.61 -16.11
N ASP A 36 15.03 -11.40 -16.28
CA ASP A 36 16.04 -12.48 -16.21
C ASP A 36 16.19 -13.04 -14.79
N ALA A 37 16.20 -12.14 -13.82
CA ALA A 37 16.13 -12.46 -12.40
C ALA A 37 14.89 -13.30 -12.07
N CYS A 38 13.72 -12.90 -12.57
CA CYS A 38 12.46 -13.62 -12.38
C CYS A 38 12.41 -14.95 -13.14
N ALA A 39 13.04 -15.06 -14.32
CA ALA A 39 13.20 -16.32 -15.04
C ALA A 39 14.00 -17.32 -14.21
N SER A 40 15.08 -16.88 -13.57
CA SER A 40 15.90 -17.72 -12.69
C SER A 40 15.09 -18.26 -11.50
N ILE A 41 14.30 -17.40 -10.85
CA ILE A 41 13.40 -17.81 -9.75
C ILE A 41 12.34 -18.79 -10.24
N SER A 42 11.70 -18.49 -11.38
CA SER A 42 10.63 -19.30 -11.96
C SER A 42 11.12 -20.72 -12.29
N LEU A 43 12.28 -20.83 -12.93
CA LEU A 43 12.89 -22.13 -13.25
C LEU A 43 13.31 -22.89 -11.99
N GLN A 44 13.90 -22.21 -11.00
CA GLN A 44 14.36 -22.85 -9.76
C GLN A 44 13.21 -23.47 -8.95
N HIS A 45 12.11 -22.75 -8.78
CA HIS A 45 11.04 -23.14 -7.85
C HIS A 45 9.84 -23.82 -8.51
N PHE A 46 9.57 -23.51 -9.77
CA PHE A 46 8.38 -23.99 -10.48
C PHE A 46 8.70 -24.84 -11.70
N LYS A 47 9.97 -24.90 -12.12
CA LYS A 47 10.43 -25.64 -13.32
C LYS A 47 9.68 -25.24 -14.61
N ASN A 48 9.15 -24.02 -14.65
CA ASN A 48 8.41 -23.46 -15.76
C ASN A 48 8.57 -21.92 -15.78
N THR A 49 7.93 -21.25 -16.74
CA THR A 49 7.98 -19.79 -16.92
C THR A 49 6.74 -19.06 -16.41
N SER A 50 5.75 -19.78 -15.85
CA SER A 50 4.45 -19.24 -15.43
C SER A 50 4.56 -18.23 -14.29
N PHE A 51 5.65 -18.27 -13.52
CA PHE A 51 5.87 -17.35 -12.41
C PHE A 51 6.67 -16.09 -12.80
N ILE A 52 7.17 -15.98 -14.03
CA ILE A 52 7.95 -14.80 -14.47
C ILE A 52 7.14 -13.51 -14.36
N ALA A 53 5.94 -13.48 -14.96
CA ALA A 53 5.09 -12.29 -14.94
C ALA A 53 4.60 -11.91 -13.52
N PRO A 54 4.10 -12.86 -12.69
CA PRO A 54 3.86 -12.60 -11.28
C PRO A 54 5.08 -12.02 -10.55
N CYS A 55 6.26 -12.60 -10.78
CA CYS A 55 7.49 -12.17 -10.14
C CYS A 55 7.86 -10.73 -10.49
N THR A 56 7.79 -10.38 -11.77
CA THR A 56 8.04 -9.01 -12.24
C THR A 56 7.12 -8.02 -11.52
N LYS A 57 5.82 -8.33 -11.40
CA LYS A 57 4.87 -7.45 -10.70
C LYS A 57 5.21 -7.28 -9.22
N ILE A 58 5.56 -8.37 -8.53
CA ILE A 58 5.99 -8.32 -7.12
C ILE A 58 7.27 -7.47 -6.97
N ALA A 59 8.27 -7.67 -7.83
CA ALA A 59 9.52 -6.91 -7.79
C ALA A 59 9.30 -5.40 -8.02
N LYS A 60 8.46 -5.03 -9.01
CA LYS A 60 8.06 -3.64 -9.25
C LYS A 60 7.36 -3.03 -8.05
N TYR A 61 6.43 -3.76 -7.44
CA TYR A 61 5.70 -3.27 -6.28
C TYR A 61 6.61 -3.10 -5.06
N LEU A 62 7.55 -4.02 -4.82
CA LEU A 62 8.57 -3.88 -3.77
C LEU A 62 9.39 -2.60 -3.93
N LYS A 63 9.82 -2.30 -5.16
CA LYS A 63 10.51 -1.05 -5.47
C LYS A 63 9.65 0.16 -5.15
N HIS A 64 8.37 0.14 -5.55
CA HIS A 64 7.41 1.19 -5.22
C HIS A 64 7.23 1.37 -3.70
N ILE A 65 7.10 0.28 -2.93
CA ILE A 65 7.01 0.34 -1.46
C ILE A 65 8.27 0.97 -0.87
N LYS A 66 9.45 0.56 -1.33
CA LYS A 66 10.75 1.08 -0.87
C LYS A 66 10.93 2.57 -1.16
N GLU A 67 10.40 3.02 -2.28
CA GLU A 67 10.47 4.42 -2.71
C GLU A 67 9.35 5.27 -2.08
N SER A 68 8.27 4.64 -1.61
CA SER A 68 7.18 5.30 -0.89
C SER A 68 7.66 5.88 0.45
N CYS A 69 7.15 7.06 0.79
CA CYS A 69 7.47 7.75 2.04
C CYS A 69 6.38 7.64 3.09
N HIS A 70 5.35 6.82 2.83
CA HIS A 70 4.29 6.57 3.79
C HIS A 70 4.62 5.28 4.56
N GLU A 71 5.50 5.39 5.56
CA GLU A 71 5.87 4.26 6.42
C GLU A 71 4.64 3.57 7.03
N SER A 72 3.62 4.36 7.41
CA SER A 72 2.34 3.86 7.92
C SER A 72 1.57 2.96 6.94
N LYS A 73 1.88 3.02 5.64
CA LYS A 73 1.26 2.18 4.59
C LYS A 73 2.09 0.95 4.25
N VAL A 74 3.33 0.84 4.72
CA VAL A 74 4.25 -0.25 4.36
C VAL A 74 3.68 -1.60 4.79
N ASP A 75 3.21 -1.74 6.03
CA ASP A 75 2.64 -3.00 6.52
C ASP A 75 1.45 -3.46 5.66
N GLY A 76 0.50 -2.56 5.35
CA GLY A 76 -0.65 -2.86 4.51
C GLY A 76 -0.27 -3.21 3.07
N ASN A 77 0.69 -2.49 2.47
CA ASN A 77 1.22 -2.82 1.14
C ASN A 77 1.89 -4.21 1.14
N CYS A 78 2.70 -4.51 2.15
CA CYS A 78 3.37 -5.82 2.28
C CYS A 78 2.37 -6.97 2.49
N LYS A 79 1.30 -6.76 3.27
CA LYS A 79 0.22 -7.74 3.43
C LYS A 79 -0.55 -7.97 2.13
N TYR A 80 -0.86 -6.91 1.38
CA TYR A 80 -1.47 -7.03 0.05
C TYR A 80 -0.56 -7.81 -0.91
N MET A 81 0.73 -7.47 -0.92
CA MET A 81 1.74 -8.17 -1.73
C MET A 81 1.81 -9.66 -1.37
N ASN A 82 1.78 -10.02 -0.09
CA ASN A 82 1.76 -11.42 0.34
C ASN A 82 0.51 -12.17 -0.15
N TYR A 83 -0.65 -11.50 -0.15
CA TYR A 83 -1.88 -12.07 -0.73
C TYR A 83 -1.72 -12.34 -2.23
N ILE A 84 -1.26 -11.36 -3.02
CA ILE A 84 -1.06 -11.52 -4.47
C ILE A 84 -0.03 -12.63 -4.76
N LEU A 85 1.08 -12.66 -4.01
CA LEU A 85 2.06 -13.72 -4.11
C LEU A 85 1.39 -15.08 -3.85
N ASN A 86 0.58 -15.20 -2.80
CA ASN A 86 -0.11 -16.43 -2.47
C ASN A 86 -1.08 -16.90 -3.55
N GLU A 87 -1.89 -15.98 -4.06
CA GLU A 87 -2.88 -16.26 -5.08
C GLU A 87 -2.24 -16.75 -6.39
N LYS A 88 -1.06 -16.23 -6.76
CA LYS A 88 -0.31 -16.69 -7.95
C LYS A 88 0.48 -17.96 -7.70
N VAL A 89 1.25 -18.03 -6.62
CA VAL A 89 2.10 -19.18 -6.30
C VAL A 89 1.27 -20.43 -6.13
N GLN A 90 0.16 -20.38 -5.39
CA GLN A 90 -0.66 -21.57 -5.14
C GLN A 90 -1.35 -22.14 -6.39
N ARG A 91 -1.46 -21.37 -7.48
CA ARG A 91 -1.95 -21.86 -8.79
C ARG A 91 -0.90 -22.63 -9.58
N ILE A 92 0.38 -22.39 -9.29
CA ILE A 92 1.52 -22.88 -10.10
C ILE A 92 2.30 -23.95 -9.34
N LYS A 93 2.45 -23.80 -8.01
CA LYS A 93 3.20 -24.73 -7.16
C LYS A 93 2.54 -26.11 -7.18
N ASP A 94 3.37 -27.13 -7.10
CA ASP A 94 2.91 -28.50 -6.91
C ASP A 94 2.13 -28.61 -5.58
N SER A 95 0.91 -29.14 -5.68
CA SER A 95 0.00 -29.34 -4.56
C SER A 95 0.53 -30.25 -3.46
N PHE A 96 1.48 -31.14 -3.77
CA PHE A 96 2.09 -32.09 -2.83
C PHE A 96 3.20 -31.45 -1.98
N VAL A 97 3.71 -30.29 -2.36
CA VAL A 97 4.79 -29.62 -1.61
C VAL A 97 4.18 -28.94 -0.37
N ASN A 98 4.89 -28.94 0.76
CA ASN A 98 4.47 -28.20 1.94
C ASN A 98 4.38 -26.68 1.64
N GLY A 99 3.34 -26.02 2.14
CA GLY A 99 3.12 -24.59 1.93
C GLY A 99 4.21 -23.75 2.59
N ASP A 100 4.32 -23.83 3.91
CA ASP A 100 5.25 -23.04 4.71
C ASP A 100 6.70 -23.17 4.26
N GLU A 101 7.16 -24.40 4.00
CA GLU A 101 8.51 -24.66 3.51
C GLU A 101 8.74 -23.99 2.15
N PHE A 102 7.76 -24.08 1.24
CA PHE A 102 7.86 -23.47 -0.07
C PHE A 102 8.02 -21.95 0.02
N TYR A 103 7.20 -21.26 0.83
CA TYR A 103 7.30 -19.80 0.99
C TYR A 103 8.59 -19.39 1.69
N ARG A 104 9.07 -20.17 2.67
CA ARG A 104 10.38 -19.95 3.32
C ARG A 104 11.52 -19.99 2.29
N ASN A 105 11.55 -21.00 1.43
CA ASN A 105 12.57 -21.15 0.40
C ASN A 105 12.44 -20.07 -0.68
N LEU A 106 11.21 -19.76 -1.12
CA LEU A 106 10.94 -18.75 -2.13
C LEU A 106 11.43 -17.36 -1.68
N LYS A 107 11.12 -16.94 -0.45
CA LYS A 107 11.54 -15.62 0.05
C LYS A 107 13.05 -15.52 0.26
N ILE A 108 13.73 -16.62 0.59
CA ILE A 108 15.20 -16.68 0.64
C ILE A 108 15.80 -16.45 -0.75
N THR A 109 15.31 -17.15 -1.78
CA THR A 109 15.78 -16.94 -3.16
C THR A 109 15.49 -15.53 -3.63
N TYR A 110 14.27 -15.03 -3.42
CA TYR A 110 13.92 -13.66 -3.77
C TYR A 110 14.85 -12.65 -3.14
N LYS A 111 15.16 -12.77 -1.84
CA LYS A 111 16.04 -11.85 -1.11
C LYS A 111 17.43 -11.75 -1.71
N LYS A 112 17.96 -12.84 -2.27
CA LYS A 112 19.27 -12.85 -2.95
C LYS A 112 19.26 -12.00 -4.22
N VAL A 113 18.13 -11.98 -4.93
CA VAL A 113 17.99 -11.33 -6.24
C VAL A 113 17.41 -9.91 -6.13
N PHE A 114 16.52 -9.71 -5.16
CA PHE A 114 15.79 -8.48 -4.90
C PHE A 114 15.89 -8.13 -3.40
N PRO A 115 16.99 -7.50 -2.94
CA PRO A 115 17.20 -7.17 -1.53
C PRO A 115 16.09 -6.31 -0.89
N ASP A 116 15.35 -5.57 -1.73
CA ASP A 116 14.22 -4.73 -1.35
C ASP A 116 13.08 -5.51 -0.68
N ILE A 117 13.02 -6.82 -0.91
CA ILE A 117 12.08 -7.71 -0.23
C ILE A 117 12.21 -7.70 1.29
N ASN A 118 13.36 -7.28 1.83
CA ASN A 118 13.57 -7.15 3.28
C ASN A 118 12.48 -6.31 3.95
N ILE A 119 11.94 -5.30 3.26
CA ILE A 119 10.86 -4.43 3.78
C ILE A 119 9.58 -5.22 4.07
N CYS A 120 9.34 -6.30 3.33
CA CYS A 120 8.14 -7.15 3.47
C CYS A 120 8.46 -8.58 3.93
N TYR A 121 9.70 -8.89 4.31
CA TYR A 121 10.19 -10.26 4.46
C TYR A 121 9.42 -11.08 5.50
N ASP A 122 9.05 -10.44 6.61
CA ASP A 122 8.31 -11.07 7.71
C ASP A 122 6.82 -11.21 7.40
N LYS A 123 6.31 -10.49 6.38
CA LYS A 123 4.92 -10.62 5.92
C LYS A 123 4.74 -11.71 4.88
N ILE A 124 5.83 -12.22 4.31
CA ILE A 124 5.78 -13.30 3.32
C ILE A 124 5.65 -14.64 4.04
N GLN A 125 4.42 -15.16 3.99
CA GLN A 125 4.03 -16.40 4.64
C GLN A 125 2.98 -17.14 3.80
N TYR A 126 2.92 -18.45 3.97
CA TYR A 126 1.88 -19.26 3.35
C TYR A 126 0.51 -18.87 3.94
N ILE A 127 -0.48 -18.69 3.06
CA ILE A 127 -1.88 -18.53 3.42
C ILE A 127 -2.56 -19.87 3.14
N ASN A 128 -3.18 -20.48 4.15
CA ASN A 128 -3.82 -21.79 3.98
C ASN A 128 -4.91 -21.76 2.90
N LYS A 129 -5.22 -22.93 2.31
CA LYS A 129 -6.13 -23.05 1.16
C LYS A 129 -7.53 -22.51 1.44
N ASP A 130 -8.08 -22.73 2.64
CA ASP A 130 -9.42 -22.24 2.98
C ASP A 130 -9.45 -20.71 3.05
N LEU A 131 -8.45 -20.12 3.71
CA LEU A 131 -8.34 -18.67 3.84
C LEU A 131 -8.10 -18.00 2.48
N ILE A 132 -7.22 -18.53 1.63
CA ILE A 132 -6.95 -17.89 0.32
C ILE A 132 -8.18 -17.89 -0.59
N GLU A 133 -9.05 -18.90 -0.52
CA GLU A 133 -10.31 -18.92 -1.27
C GLU A 133 -11.31 -17.87 -0.76
N LYS A 134 -11.41 -17.69 0.55
CA LYS A 134 -12.20 -16.59 1.14
C LYS A 134 -11.64 -15.22 0.75
N LEU A 135 -10.32 -15.06 0.73
CA LEU A 135 -9.66 -13.81 0.35
C LEU A 135 -9.84 -13.49 -1.14
N LYS A 136 -9.83 -14.47 -2.04
CA LYS A 136 -10.09 -14.24 -3.47
C LYS A 136 -11.48 -13.65 -3.71
N LYS A 137 -12.49 -14.22 -3.05
CA LYS A 137 -13.88 -13.76 -3.07
C LYS A 137 -14.00 -12.30 -2.62
N LEU A 138 -13.34 -11.96 -1.52
CA LEU A 138 -13.32 -10.60 -0.98
C LEU A 138 -12.55 -9.64 -1.90
N HIS A 139 -11.37 -10.03 -2.38
CA HIS A 139 -10.52 -9.23 -3.27
C HIS A 139 -11.23 -8.84 -4.56
N GLU A 140 -12.00 -9.75 -5.16
CA GLU A 140 -12.77 -9.48 -6.37
C GLU A 140 -13.76 -8.32 -6.20
N LEU A 141 -14.44 -8.24 -5.05
CA LEU A 141 -15.37 -7.14 -4.75
C LEU A 141 -14.64 -5.79 -4.72
N TYR A 142 -13.51 -5.71 -4.01
CA TYR A 142 -12.73 -4.48 -3.90
C TYR A 142 -12.04 -4.09 -5.20
N HIS A 143 -11.51 -5.05 -5.95
CA HIS A 143 -10.78 -4.80 -7.19
C HIS A 143 -11.68 -4.13 -8.24
N ASN A 144 -12.92 -4.58 -8.40
CA ASN A 144 -13.86 -3.99 -9.35
C ASN A 144 -14.10 -2.49 -9.10
N LEU A 145 -14.19 -2.07 -7.83
CA LEU A 145 -14.30 -0.64 -7.48
C LEU A 145 -12.97 0.11 -7.66
N ASN A 146 -11.85 -0.51 -7.32
CA ASN A 146 -10.54 0.12 -7.38
C ASN A 146 -10.03 0.32 -8.81
N THR A 147 -10.41 -0.54 -9.76
CA THR A 147 -10.03 -0.44 -11.18
C THR A 147 -10.44 0.89 -11.82
N PHE A 148 -11.50 1.53 -11.34
CA PHE A 148 -11.85 2.87 -11.80
C PHE A 148 -10.90 3.97 -11.28
N ILE A 149 -10.39 3.88 -10.04
CA ILE A 149 -9.44 4.88 -9.51
C ILE A 149 -8.18 4.97 -10.39
N THR A 150 -7.79 3.85 -11.00
CA THR A 150 -6.56 3.72 -11.80
C THR A 150 -6.74 4.07 -13.28
N HIS A 151 -7.99 4.22 -13.73
CA HIS A 151 -8.40 4.60 -15.07
C HIS A 151 -9.31 5.83 -14.93
N ASP A 152 -8.72 7.01 -14.80
CA ASP A 152 -9.41 8.31 -14.80
C ASP A 152 -9.98 8.64 -16.20
N ASP A 153 -10.69 7.68 -16.77
CA ASP A 153 -11.39 7.84 -18.03
C ASP A 153 -12.72 8.51 -17.70
N SER A 154 -12.79 9.81 -17.98
CA SER A 154 -13.87 10.72 -17.61
C SER A 154 -15.24 10.37 -18.22
N SER A 155 -15.37 9.25 -18.92
CA SER A 155 -16.65 8.75 -19.41
C SER A 155 -17.49 8.22 -18.24
N THR A 156 -18.52 8.99 -17.87
CA THR A 156 -19.45 8.72 -16.77
C THR A 156 -20.07 7.32 -16.83
N ASN A 157 -20.24 6.76 -18.03
CA ASN A 157 -20.87 5.46 -18.23
C ASN A 157 -19.98 4.27 -17.79
N THR A 158 -18.67 4.36 -17.99
CA THR A 158 -17.72 3.28 -17.64
C THR A 158 -17.57 3.15 -16.12
N TYR A 159 -17.54 4.29 -15.42
CA TYR A 159 -17.51 4.35 -13.96
C TYR A 159 -18.68 3.61 -13.32
N CYS A 160 -19.90 3.97 -13.73
CA CYS A 160 -21.10 3.42 -13.12
C CYS A 160 -21.28 1.94 -13.43
N ASN A 161 -20.74 1.45 -14.54
CA ASN A 161 -20.71 0.02 -14.84
C ASN A 161 -19.93 -0.77 -13.76
N TYR A 162 -18.71 -0.33 -13.40
CA TYR A 162 -17.92 -1.01 -12.36
C TYR A 162 -18.59 -0.97 -10.99
N VAL A 163 -19.23 0.15 -10.66
CA VAL A 163 -20.02 0.31 -9.43
C VAL A 163 -21.21 -0.66 -9.41
N ASN A 164 -21.94 -0.79 -10.52
CA ASN A 164 -23.08 -1.69 -10.65
C ASN A 164 -22.65 -3.17 -10.57
N ILE A 165 -21.60 -3.57 -11.30
CA ILE A 165 -21.05 -4.93 -11.24
C ILE A 165 -20.62 -5.29 -9.81
N SER A 166 -20.02 -4.34 -9.09
CA SER A 166 -19.60 -4.54 -7.70
C SER A 166 -20.80 -4.74 -6.77
N ALA A 167 -21.87 -3.96 -6.96
CA ALA A 167 -23.12 -4.11 -6.22
C ALA A 167 -23.83 -5.44 -6.53
N GLU A 168 -23.88 -5.87 -7.78
CA GLU A 168 -24.45 -7.18 -8.18
C GLU A 168 -23.69 -8.34 -7.53
N LYS A 169 -22.34 -8.29 -7.57
CA LYS A 169 -21.52 -9.32 -6.91
C LYS A 169 -21.72 -9.35 -5.41
N TYR A 170 -21.94 -8.20 -4.77
CA TYR A 170 -22.27 -8.15 -3.35
C TYR A 170 -23.58 -8.89 -3.04
N MET A 171 -24.62 -8.72 -3.87
CA MET A 171 -25.92 -9.38 -3.67
C MET A 171 -25.82 -10.91 -3.68
N ASN A 172 -24.85 -11.49 -4.40
CA ASN A 172 -24.66 -12.95 -4.44
C ASN A 172 -24.22 -13.56 -3.08
N TYR A 173 -23.84 -12.74 -2.11
CA TYR A 173 -23.48 -13.20 -0.77
C TYR A 173 -24.67 -13.35 0.18
N GLU A 174 -25.89 -12.96 -0.23
CA GLU A 174 -27.08 -13.04 0.63
C GLU A 174 -27.30 -14.43 1.22
N GLU A 175 -27.43 -15.45 0.35
CA GLU A 175 -27.61 -16.84 0.80
C GLU A 175 -26.39 -17.37 1.54
N HIS A 176 -25.18 -16.96 1.13
CA HIS A 176 -23.94 -17.34 1.81
C HIS A 176 -23.92 -16.84 3.26
N CYS A 177 -24.49 -15.65 3.52
CA CYS A 177 -24.51 -15.02 4.83
C CYS A 177 -25.62 -15.51 5.76
N LYS A 178 -26.58 -16.29 5.24
CA LYS A 178 -27.52 -17.05 6.08
C LYS A 178 -26.88 -18.25 6.76
N ILE A 179 -25.73 -18.73 6.24
CA ILE A 179 -25.03 -19.90 6.77
C ILE A 179 -24.14 -19.47 7.96
N PRO A 180 -24.35 -20.01 9.18
CA PRO A 180 -23.61 -19.59 10.38
C PRO A 180 -22.08 -19.72 10.27
N SER A 181 -21.59 -20.73 9.54
CA SER A 181 -20.14 -20.96 9.34
C SER A 181 -19.47 -19.87 8.50
N ASN A 182 -20.23 -19.07 7.75
CA ASN A 182 -19.71 -17.99 6.91
C ASN A 182 -19.68 -16.63 7.62
N LYS A 183 -20.04 -16.57 8.90
CA LYS A 183 -20.15 -15.32 9.67
C LYS A 183 -18.92 -14.42 9.55
N GLU A 184 -17.71 -14.99 9.61
CA GLU A 184 -16.47 -14.22 9.48
C GLU A 184 -16.32 -13.58 8.09
N LEU A 185 -16.58 -14.35 7.02
CA LEU A 185 -16.59 -13.81 5.67
C LEU A 185 -17.63 -12.70 5.52
N CYS A 186 -18.82 -12.92 6.05
CA CYS A 186 -19.92 -11.96 5.96
C CYS A 186 -19.70 -10.67 6.76
N ASN A 187 -18.93 -10.73 7.86
CA ASN A 187 -18.45 -9.52 8.53
C ASN A 187 -17.54 -8.69 7.60
N GLU A 188 -16.65 -9.34 6.85
CA GLU A 188 -15.81 -8.63 5.87
C GLU A 188 -16.60 -8.14 4.65
N ILE A 189 -17.61 -8.88 4.20
CA ILE A 189 -18.56 -8.41 3.17
C ILE A 189 -19.31 -7.16 3.66
N LYS A 190 -19.72 -7.12 4.93
CA LYS A 190 -20.29 -5.91 5.55
C LYS A 190 -19.30 -4.74 5.58
N ASN A 191 -18.01 -4.98 5.82
CA ASN A 191 -16.99 -3.94 5.72
C ASN A 191 -16.87 -3.39 4.28
N PHE A 192 -16.98 -4.27 3.28
CA PHE A 192 -17.02 -3.84 1.88
C PHE A 192 -18.21 -2.93 1.58
N ARG A 193 -19.39 -3.20 2.15
CA ARG A 193 -20.56 -2.31 2.04
C ARG A 193 -20.23 -0.88 2.52
N THR A 194 -19.55 -0.74 3.66
CA THR A 194 -19.11 0.57 4.14
C THR A 194 -18.12 1.23 3.18
N TYR A 195 -17.17 0.45 2.64
CA TYR A 195 -16.22 0.94 1.64
C TYR A 195 -16.93 1.44 0.37
N TYR A 196 -17.91 0.68 -0.14
CA TYR A 196 -18.73 1.03 -1.29
C TYR A 196 -19.45 2.37 -1.12
N TYR A 197 -20.10 2.59 0.03
CA TYR A 197 -20.78 3.86 0.29
C TYR A 197 -19.83 5.04 0.45
N GLY A 198 -18.69 4.86 1.11
CA GLY A 198 -17.66 5.88 1.18
C GLY A 198 -17.11 6.24 -0.20
N TYR A 199 -17.02 5.24 -1.09
CA TYR A 199 -16.62 5.43 -2.47
C TYR A 199 -17.66 6.22 -3.28
N LEU A 200 -18.95 5.87 -3.20
CA LEU A 200 -20.03 6.63 -3.85
C LEU A 200 -20.09 8.09 -3.36
N ALA A 201 -19.95 8.32 -2.06
CA ALA A 201 -19.96 9.67 -1.49
C ALA A 201 -18.81 10.53 -2.01
N ARG A 202 -17.64 9.93 -2.24
CA ARG A 202 -16.47 10.62 -2.79
C ARG A 202 -16.61 10.96 -4.28
N PHE A 203 -17.33 10.12 -5.02
CA PHE A 203 -17.46 10.21 -6.47
C PHE A 203 -18.96 10.28 -6.83
N ASN A 204 -19.57 11.46 -6.66
CA ASN A 204 -21.00 11.71 -6.87
C ASN A 204 -21.41 11.70 -8.37
N ARG A 205 -21.04 10.65 -9.12
CA ARG A 205 -21.16 10.56 -10.58
C ARG A 205 -22.12 9.47 -11.05
N CYS A 206 -22.71 8.68 -10.13
CA CYS A 206 -23.62 7.59 -10.46
C CYS A 206 -25.00 7.74 -9.79
N PRO A 207 -25.90 8.54 -10.36
CA PRO A 207 -27.26 8.68 -9.84
C PRO A 207 -28.08 7.37 -9.91
N GLN A 208 -27.68 6.43 -10.76
CA GLN A 208 -28.35 5.14 -11.00
C GLN A 208 -27.78 3.98 -10.16
N ALA A 209 -26.64 4.16 -9.51
CA ALA A 209 -25.99 3.07 -8.77
C ALA A 209 -26.89 2.61 -7.62
N LYS A 210 -26.98 1.30 -7.38
CA LYS A 210 -27.86 0.72 -6.35
C LYS A 210 -27.49 1.27 -4.96
N LEU A 211 -28.27 2.25 -4.49
CA LEU A 211 -28.02 2.96 -3.23
C LEU A 211 -28.39 2.13 -1.99
N ASP A 212 -29.03 0.97 -2.14
CA ASP A 212 -29.45 0.13 -1.02
C ASP A 212 -28.87 -1.29 -1.15
N LEU A 213 -27.65 -1.44 -0.64
CA LEU A 213 -27.06 -2.74 -0.34
C LEU A 213 -27.56 -3.16 1.05
N PRO A 214 -28.22 -4.31 1.22
CA PRO A 214 -28.70 -4.76 2.52
C PRO A 214 -27.54 -5.17 3.45
N ASP A 215 -27.73 -5.02 4.76
CA ASP A 215 -26.87 -5.66 5.75
C ASP A 215 -27.40 -7.08 6.01
N PHE A 216 -26.73 -8.08 5.44
CA PHE A 216 -27.14 -9.49 5.52
C PHE A 216 -27.05 -10.07 6.96
N LEU A 217 -26.38 -9.38 7.89
CA LEU A 217 -26.18 -9.86 9.26
C LEU A 217 -27.24 -9.34 10.24
N THR A 218 -27.96 -8.29 9.89
CA THR A 218 -29.06 -7.76 10.69
C THR A 218 -30.39 -8.33 10.17
N PRO A 219 -31.17 -9.04 11.00
CA PRO A 219 -32.55 -9.34 10.66
C PRO A 219 -33.30 -8.02 10.44
N ASN A 220 -33.99 -7.89 9.32
CA ASN A 220 -34.77 -6.70 8.98
C ASN A 220 -35.73 -6.34 10.14
N LYS A 221 -35.41 -5.31 10.93
CA LYS A 221 -36.43 -4.54 11.62
C LYS A 221 -36.89 -3.49 10.63
N GLU A 222 -38.10 -3.67 10.12
CA GLU A 222 -38.80 -2.70 9.29
C GLU A 222 -38.60 -1.27 9.82
N ILE A 223 -38.07 -0.39 8.99
CA ILE A 223 -37.89 1.03 9.30
C ILE A 223 -39.28 1.67 9.35
N ARG A 224 -39.77 1.99 10.54
CA ARG A 224 -40.87 2.94 10.71
C ARG A 224 -40.28 4.35 10.63
N ASN A 225 -40.62 5.07 9.56
CA ASN A 225 -40.28 6.48 9.36
C ASN A 225 -40.69 7.31 10.59
N SER A 226 -39.78 8.10 11.14
CA SER A 226 -40.09 9.18 12.08
C SER A 226 -39.52 10.49 11.52
N GLY A 227 -40.42 11.46 11.34
CA GLY A 227 -40.18 12.73 10.67
C GLY A 227 -39.25 13.66 11.44
N TYR A 228 -38.46 14.41 10.69
CA TYR A 228 -37.62 15.52 11.16
C TYR A 228 -38.50 16.72 11.56
N GLY A 229 -38.37 17.18 12.80
CA GLY A 229 -38.84 18.51 13.24
C GLY A 229 -37.62 19.41 13.53
N SER A 230 -37.60 20.62 12.98
CA SER A 230 -36.58 21.64 13.24
C SER A 230 -37.02 22.63 14.34
N TYR A 231 -36.06 23.17 15.09
CA TYR A 231 -36.26 24.32 15.99
C TYR A 231 -35.11 25.32 15.84
N SER A 232 -35.45 26.61 15.94
CA SER A 232 -34.59 27.79 15.80
C SER A 232 -34.07 28.29 17.17
N LEU A 233 -32.91 28.97 17.17
CA LEU A 233 -32.26 29.62 18.33
C LEU A 233 -32.57 31.12 18.40
N GLU A 234 -32.69 31.67 19.61
CA GLU A 234 -32.70 33.12 19.89
C GLU A 234 -31.66 33.44 20.98
N ASN A 235 -30.93 34.55 20.81
CA ASN A 235 -29.82 35.00 21.65
C ASN A 235 -30.29 36.06 22.66
N GLY A 236 -29.65 36.12 23.84
CA GLY A 236 -29.73 37.23 24.79
C GLY A 236 -28.33 37.59 25.32
N GLU A 237 -28.00 38.88 25.27
CA GLU A 237 -26.69 39.48 25.57
C GLU A 237 -26.62 40.02 27.02
N VAL A 238 -25.40 40.19 27.53
CA VAL A 238 -24.98 40.51 28.90
C VAL A 238 -24.32 41.91 28.93
N ASP A 239 -24.32 42.59 30.07
CA ASP A 239 -23.47 43.77 30.34
C ASP A 239 -23.13 43.85 31.85
N GLU A 240 -22.15 44.60 32.34
CA GLU A 240 -20.68 44.68 32.19
C GLU A 240 -20.20 45.49 33.43
N GLY A 241 -19.01 45.23 34.01
CA GLY A 241 -18.50 46.14 35.05
C GLY A 241 -17.50 45.63 36.11
N VAL A 242 -16.54 44.77 35.77
CA VAL A 242 -15.32 44.51 36.60
C VAL A 242 -14.14 44.23 35.65
N SER A 243 -13.76 45.18 34.80
CA SER A 243 -13.02 44.86 33.56
C SER A 243 -11.63 45.48 33.37
N ILE A 244 -11.02 46.25 34.27
CA ILE A 244 -9.75 46.93 33.90
C ILE A 244 -8.48 46.28 34.49
N GLU A 245 -8.43 45.88 35.76
CA GLU A 245 -7.20 45.24 36.32
C GLU A 245 -7.09 43.73 36.04
N PHE A 246 -8.21 42.99 36.08
CA PHE A 246 -8.21 41.56 35.75
C PHE A 246 -7.91 41.31 34.27
N ASN A 247 -8.20 42.26 33.38
CA ASN A 247 -8.00 42.10 31.95
C ASN A 247 -6.51 42.16 31.56
N GLN A 248 -5.67 42.94 32.24
CA GLN A 248 -4.23 42.95 31.95
C GLN A 248 -3.53 41.63 32.36
N LEU A 249 -3.92 41.06 33.50
CA LEU A 249 -3.39 39.79 33.99
C LEU A 249 -3.98 38.57 33.25
N ARG A 250 -5.28 38.60 32.91
CA ARG A 250 -5.95 37.57 32.09
C ARG A 250 -5.44 37.54 30.66
N THR A 251 -5.19 38.69 30.03
CA THR A 251 -4.67 38.72 28.64
C THR A 251 -3.28 38.10 28.56
N ASN A 252 -2.40 38.35 29.53
CA ASN A 252 -1.07 37.75 29.57
C ASN A 252 -1.11 36.23 29.82
N ILE A 253 -1.98 35.76 30.73
CA ILE A 253 -2.20 34.33 30.97
C ILE A 253 -2.77 33.64 29.74
N LEU A 254 -3.76 34.24 29.08
CA LEU A 254 -4.36 33.73 27.85
C LEU A 254 -3.35 33.64 26.70
N ILE A 255 -2.45 34.62 26.55
CA ILE A 255 -1.37 34.58 25.53
C ILE A 255 -0.42 33.40 25.81
N SER A 256 0.00 33.22 27.07
CA SER A 256 0.88 32.08 27.43
C SER A 256 0.23 30.72 27.19
N PHE A 257 -1.04 30.53 27.58
CA PHE A 257 -1.75 29.27 27.32
C PHE A 257 -2.07 29.07 25.84
N SER A 258 -2.37 30.14 25.11
CA SER A 258 -2.60 30.08 23.67
C SER A 258 -1.35 29.57 22.95
N ILE A 259 -0.15 30.03 23.30
CA ILE A 259 1.09 29.55 22.68
C ILE A 259 1.31 28.05 22.96
N ILE A 260 1.03 27.58 24.17
CA ILE A 260 1.18 26.15 24.55
C ILE A 260 0.19 25.25 23.81
N ILE A 261 -1.00 25.74 23.47
CA ILE A 261 -2.01 24.97 22.72
C ILE A 261 -1.79 25.10 21.21
N ILE A 262 -1.46 26.30 20.75
CA ILE A 262 -1.27 26.63 19.33
C ILE A 262 -0.03 25.94 18.78
N ILE A 263 1.09 25.84 19.49
CA ILE A 263 2.30 25.19 18.95
C ILE A 263 2.06 23.69 18.64
N PRO A 264 1.53 22.86 19.56
CA PRO A 264 1.17 21.48 19.26
C PRO A 264 0.05 21.37 18.23
N PHE A 265 -0.92 22.29 18.22
CA PHE A 265 -2.02 22.27 17.26
C PHE A 265 -1.55 22.63 15.84
N ILE A 266 -0.65 23.60 15.71
CA ILE A 266 0.06 23.91 14.47
C ILE A 266 0.91 22.70 14.08
N TYR A 267 1.67 22.08 14.98
CA TYR A 267 2.45 20.88 14.65
C TYR A 267 1.56 19.71 14.17
N PHE A 268 0.42 19.51 14.82
CA PHE A 268 -0.59 18.53 14.44
C PHE A 268 -1.20 18.84 13.07
N ILE A 269 -1.53 20.12 12.79
CA ILE A 269 -2.02 20.56 11.48
C ILE A 269 -0.93 20.44 10.42
N LEU A 270 0.33 20.78 10.73
CA LEU A 270 1.46 20.65 9.82
C LEU A 270 1.71 19.19 9.46
N HIS A 271 1.63 18.28 10.44
CA HIS A 271 1.75 16.84 10.23
C HIS A 271 0.55 16.25 9.47
N LYS A 272 -0.65 16.82 9.63
CA LYS A 272 -1.89 16.31 9.03
C LYS A 272 -2.23 16.93 7.66
N TYR A 273 -1.85 18.19 7.41
CA TYR A 273 -2.35 19.00 6.29
C TYR A 273 -1.27 19.74 5.48
N THR A 274 -0.05 19.93 6.01
CA THR A 274 1.02 20.56 5.23
C THR A 274 1.78 19.48 4.46
N PRO A 275 2.10 19.67 3.16
CA PRO A 275 2.81 18.68 2.37
C PRO A 275 4.29 18.59 2.77
N PHE A 276 4.65 18.95 4.00
CA PHE A 276 6.02 18.87 4.52
C PHE A 276 6.49 17.42 4.52
N GLY A 277 5.62 16.47 4.85
CA GLY A 277 5.90 15.04 4.68
C GLY A 277 6.19 14.67 3.23
N THR A 278 5.42 15.19 2.26
CA THR A 278 5.62 14.96 0.82
C THR A 278 6.87 15.67 0.28
N TRP A 279 7.16 16.89 0.73
CA TRP A 279 8.35 17.65 0.34
C TRP A 279 9.62 17.07 0.96
N LEU A 280 9.56 16.67 2.24
CA LEU A 280 10.64 15.95 2.92
C LEU A 280 10.85 14.58 2.29
N CYS A 281 9.77 13.89 1.91
CA CYS A 281 9.80 12.67 1.12
C CYS A 281 10.52 12.87 -0.21
N LEU A 282 10.15 13.90 -0.99
CA LEU A 282 10.82 14.22 -2.26
C LEU A 282 12.31 14.53 -2.04
N ARG A 283 12.65 15.23 -0.95
CA ARG A 283 14.05 15.47 -0.53
C ARG A 283 14.77 14.16 -0.19
N ILE A 284 14.16 13.28 0.62
CA ILE A 284 14.72 11.98 1.02
C ILE A 284 14.86 11.05 -0.19
N GLN A 285 13.87 11.02 -1.09
CA GLN A 285 13.90 10.26 -2.34
C GLN A 285 15.02 10.75 -3.26
N ASN A 286 15.17 12.06 -3.43
CA ASN A 286 16.26 12.64 -4.23
C ASN A 286 17.63 12.32 -3.63
N ILE A 287 17.76 12.37 -2.29
CA ILE A 287 18.98 11.96 -1.59
C ILE A 287 19.23 10.45 -1.77
N LYS A 288 18.23 9.59 -1.57
CA LYS A 288 18.33 8.12 -1.74
C LYS A 288 18.67 7.73 -3.18
N LYS A 289 18.11 8.42 -4.18
CA LYS A 289 18.44 8.26 -5.60
C LYS A 289 19.89 8.64 -5.87
N MET A 290 20.36 9.75 -5.30
CA MET A 290 21.75 10.18 -5.39
C MET A 290 22.71 9.17 -4.76
N TRP A 291 22.39 8.63 -3.57
CA TRP A 291 23.19 7.58 -2.92
C TRP A 291 23.21 6.26 -3.70
N ASN A 292 22.08 5.82 -4.26
CA ASN A 292 22.03 4.59 -5.07
C ASN A 292 22.86 4.74 -6.36
N ASN A 293 22.86 5.93 -6.97
CA ASN A 293 23.69 6.21 -8.13
C ASN A 293 25.19 6.17 -7.78
N LEU A 294 25.58 6.79 -6.66
CA LEU A 294 26.96 6.77 -6.15
C LEU A 294 27.42 5.35 -5.79
N TYR A 295 26.58 4.56 -5.10
CA TYR A 295 26.88 3.16 -4.76
C TYR A 295 26.93 2.26 -6.02
N SER A 296 26.11 2.54 -7.05
CA SER A 296 26.12 1.77 -8.29
C SER A 296 27.35 2.05 -9.16
N GLU A 297 27.87 3.29 -9.14
CA GLU A 297 29.12 3.66 -9.82
C GLU A 297 30.35 3.03 -9.16
N GLU A 298 30.33 2.84 -7.85
CA GLU A 298 31.45 2.26 -7.09
C GLU A 298 31.61 0.75 -7.31
N PHE A 299 30.52 0.02 -7.61
CA PHE A 299 30.55 -1.42 -7.92
C PHE A 299 30.59 -1.75 -9.42
N GLN A 300 30.24 -0.82 -10.32
CA GLN A 300 30.35 -1.05 -11.77
C GLN A 300 31.73 -0.72 -12.36
N ASN A 301 32.66 -0.12 -11.60
CA ASN A 301 34.03 0.13 -12.11
C ASN A 301 35.19 -0.31 -11.18
N PRO A 302 35.39 -1.62 -10.90
CA PRO A 302 36.54 -2.05 -10.11
C PRO A 302 37.85 -2.21 -10.90
N ARG A 303 38.00 -1.66 -12.13
CA ARG A 303 39.17 -2.04 -12.97
C ARG A 303 39.93 -0.98 -13.76
N ASN A 304 39.64 0.32 -13.62
CA ASN A 304 40.45 1.35 -14.32
C ASN A 304 41.39 2.20 -13.44
N SER A 305 41.27 2.19 -12.11
CA SER A 305 42.18 2.99 -11.26
C SER A 305 43.57 2.35 -11.06
N LYS A 306 43.69 1.02 -11.19
CA LYS A 306 44.94 0.30 -10.96
C LYS A 306 45.81 0.14 -12.23
N PHE A 307 45.21 0.11 -13.42
CA PHE A 307 45.94 -0.04 -14.69
C PHE A 307 46.63 1.26 -15.13
N HIS A 308 46.00 2.42 -14.91
CA HIS A 308 46.60 3.72 -15.24
C HIS A 308 47.78 4.09 -14.32
N LYS A 309 47.80 3.58 -13.07
CA LYS A 309 48.92 3.79 -12.14
C LYS A 309 50.14 2.93 -12.46
N LEU A 310 49.95 1.75 -13.07
CA LEU A 310 51.05 0.88 -13.50
C LEU A 310 51.66 1.35 -14.83
N SER A 311 50.87 1.78 -15.83
CA SER A 311 51.44 2.28 -17.10
C SER A 311 52.14 3.64 -16.94
N LYS A 312 51.65 4.51 -16.03
CA LYS A 312 52.33 5.78 -15.73
C LYS A 312 53.66 5.55 -15.01
N LYS A 313 53.77 4.51 -14.18
CA LYS A 313 55.02 4.18 -13.47
C LYS A 313 56.04 3.46 -14.37
N SER A 314 55.59 2.62 -15.32
CA SER A 314 56.50 2.02 -16.33
C SER A 314 57.04 3.06 -17.32
N ASN A 315 56.23 4.06 -17.69
CA ASN A 315 56.67 5.11 -18.61
C ASN A 315 57.62 6.13 -17.97
N ILE A 316 57.58 6.33 -16.65
CA ILE A 316 58.51 7.23 -15.94
C ILE A 316 59.90 6.57 -15.76
N LEU A 317 59.97 5.25 -15.60
CA LEU A 317 61.25 4.54 -15.50
C LEU A 317 61.98 4.41 -16.86
N ASN A 318 61.24 4.40 -17.97
CA ASN A 318 61.84 4.22 -19.30
C ASN A 318 62.39 5.52 -19.93
N ILE A 319 62.01 6.70 -19.40
CA ILE A 319 62.51 8.00 -19.88
C ILE A 319 63.85 8.38 -19.21
N ASN A 320 64.15 7.84 -18.02
CA ASN A 320 65.37 8.19 -17.29
C ASN A 320 66.63 7.42 -17.71
N TYR A 321 66.55 6.41 -18.57
CA TYR A 321 67.73 5.72 -19.10
C TYR A 321 68.27 6.31 -20.41
N GLN A 322 67.48 7.14 -21.12
CA GLN A 322 67.90 7.69 -22.43
C GLN A 322 68.55 9.08 -22.36
N LEU A 323 68.59 9.74 -21.19
CA LEU A 323 69.20 11.07 -21.03
C LEU A 323 70.56 11.09 -20.30
N LEU A 324 71.15 9.92 -20.01
CA LEU A 324 72.50 9.79 -19.42
C LEU A 324 73.55 9.23 -20.41
N ARG A 325 73.30 9.28 -21.73
CA ARG A 325 74.26 8.82 -22.75
C ARG A 325 74.64 9.86 -23.81
N SER A 326 74.50 11.14 -23.53
CA SER A 326 75.03 12.19 -24.41
C SER A 326 75.41 13.45 -23.63
N SER A 327 76.56 13.37 -22.97
CA SER A 327 77.44 14.52 -22.67
C SER A 327 78.85 13.99 -22.49
#